data_AF-R7QI70-F1
#
_entry.id   AF-R7QI70-F1
#
_cell.length_a   1.000
_cell.length_b   1.000
_cell.length_c   1.000
_cell.angle_alpha   90.00
_cell.angle_beta   90.00
_cell.angle_gamma   90.00
#
_symmetry.space_group_name_H-M   'P 1'
#
loop_
_entity.id
_entity.type
_entity.pdbx_description
1 polymer ?
#
loop_
_entity_poly.entity_id
_entity_poly.type
_entity_poly.pdbx_seq_one_letter_code
_entity_poly.pdbx_strand_id
1 'polypeptide(L)'
;MFGTWELLYTSSSITRFFGGATGLQRLLPAGEVGRVEQYIDAENGTCEVREELSFEVPIVGTPMKKIAVASGTIRATSQTRQAWDPKEVQFYFFKQFADGWKTLRAFQIADTSFLDESLRITRGQTGSVNVFGKRDDD
;
A
#
# COMPACT_ATOMS: atom_id res chain seq x y z
N MET A 1 -10.08 7.18 10.66
CA MET A 1 -8.96 6.29 10.27
C MET A 1 -9.42 5.19 9.31
N PHE A 2 -10.62 4.64 9.49
CA PHE A 2 -11.15 3.54 8.67
C PHE A 2 -11.53 3.99 7.25
N GLY A 3 -11.65 3.03 6.35
CA GLY A 3 -11.97 3.24 4.94
C GLY A 3 -10.75 3.15 4.03
N THR A 4 -10.94 3.59 2.79
CA THR A 4 -9.94 3.54 1.72
C THR A 4 -9.15 4.85 1.66
N TRP A 5 -7.82 4.73 1.56
CA TRP A 5 -6.88 5.85 1.55
C TRP A 5 -5.89 5.71 0.41
N GLU A 6 -5.88 6.63 -0.55
CA GLU A 6 -4.92 6.66 -1.65
C GLU A 6 -3.63 7.37 -1.24
N LEU A 7 -2.48 6.76 -1.52
CA LEU A 7 -1.17 7.35 -1.26
C LEU A 7 -0.88 8.47 -2.27
N LEU A 8 -0.90 9.71 -1.81
CA LEU A 8 -0.60 10.89 -2.62
C LEU A 8 0.90 11.23 -2.64
N TYR A 9 1.58 10.93 -1.54
CA TYR A 9 3.00 11.21 -1.40
C TYR A 9 3.65 10.26 -0.41
N THR A 10 4.92 9.93 -0.65
CA THR A 10 5.78 9.26 0.32
C THR A 10 7.21 9.80 0.27
N SER A 11 7.83 9.98 1.43
CA SER A 11 9.27 10.26 1.53
C SER A 11 10.11 8.99 1.64
N SER A 12 9.49 7.80 1.70
CA SER A 12 10.18 6.52 1.70
C SER A 12 10.97 6.34 0.39
N SER A 13 12.30 6.33 0.49
CA SER A 13 13.18 6.18 -0.67
C SER A 13 12.93 4.87 -1.42
N ILE A 14 12.67 3.78 -0.69
CA ILE A 14 12.40 2.47 -1.28
C ILE A 14 11.05 2.46 -2.02
N THR A 15 10.00 3.03 -1.42
CA THR A 15 8.67 3.13 -2.05
C THR A 15 8.74 4.01 -3.29
N ARG A 16 9.48 5.13 -3.25
CA ARG A 16 9.73 5.98 -4.43
C ARG A 16 10.54 5.28 -5.51
N PHE A 17 11.57 4.53 -5.14
CA PHE A 17 12.42 3.79 -6.08
C PHE A 17 11.67 2.67 -6.81
N PHE A 18 10.72 2.04 -6.14
CA PHE A 18 9.81 1.09 -6.76
C PHE A 18 8.53 1.75 -7.30
N GLY A 19 8.32 3.05 -7.12
CA GLY A 19 7.05 3.71 -7.46
C GLY A 19 5.83 3.10 -6.76
N GLY A 20 6.02 2.31 -5.70
CA GLY A 20 5.02 1.35 -5.23
C GLY A 20 5.33 0.69 -3.89
N ALA A 21 4.32 0.03 -3.32
CA ALA A 21 4.38 -0.68 -2.04
C ALA A 21 4.98 -2.08 -2.15
N THR A 22 4.85 -2.75 -3.30
CA THR A 22 5.48 -4.06 -3.47
C THR A 22 6.83 -3.87 -4.16
N GLY A 23 6.88 -3.50 -5.44
CA GLY A 23 8.07 -3.68 -6.27
C GLY A 23 7.90 -4.76 -7.34
N LEU A 24 6.71 -5.40 -7.39
CA LEU A 24 6.36 -6.43 -8.36
C LEU A 24 6.40 -5.93 -9.81
N GLN A 25 6.21 -4.63 -10.06
CA GLN A 25 6.25 -4.05 -11.41
C GLN A 25 7.58 -4.36 -12.13
N ARG A 26 8.69 -4.52 -11.39
CA ARG A 26 9.99 -4.85 -11.98
C ARG A 26 10.08 -6.27 -12.52
N LEU A 27 9.19 -7.14 -12.09
CA LEU A 27 9.08 -8.51 -12.58
C LEU A 27 8.18 -8.60 -13.82
N LEU A 28 7.58 -7.47 -14.24
CA LEU A 28 6.61 -7.40 -15.32
C LEU A 28 7.21 -6.65 -16.53
N PRO A 29 6.96 -7.10 -17.77
CA PRO A 29 7.42 -6.39 -18.97
C PRO A 29 6.79 -5.00 -19.04
N ALA A 30 7.62 -3.96 -19.10
CA ALA A 30 7.17 -2.56 -19.05
C ALA A 30 6.20 -2.29 -17.88
N GLY A 31 6.48 -2.89 -16.71
CA GLY A 31 5.62 -2.76 -15.54
C GLY A 31 5.68 -1.37 -14.91
N GLU A 32 4.52 -0.77 -14.73
CA GLU A 32 4.31 0.52 -14.06
C GLU A 32 3.37 0.36 -12.87
N VAL A 33 3.55 1.23 -11.88
CA VAL A 33 2.62 1.35 -10.75
C VAL A 33 1.71 2.54 -11.02
N GLY A 34 0.40 2.30 -11.05
CA GLY A 34 -0.60 3.33 -11.24
C GLY A 34 -0.89 4.07 -9.94
N ARG A 35 -1.46 3.35 -8.96
CA ARG A 35 -1.79 3.91 -7.64
C ARG A 35 -1.59 2.91 -6.53
N VAL A 36 -1.40 3.44 -5.32
CA VAL A 36 -1.28 2.65 -4.09
C VAL A 36 -2.39 3.10 -3.14
N GLU A 37 -3.22 2.15 -2.73
CA GLU A 37 -4.31 2.38 -1.79
C GLU A 37 -4.05 1.60 -0.51
N GLN A 38 -4.52 2.12 0.61
CA GLN A 38 -4.58 1.43 1.88
C GLN A 38 -6.04 1.34 2.32
N TYR A 39 -6.55 0.12 2.43
CA TYR A 39 -7.86 -0.17 2.98
C TYR A 39 -7.71 -0.59 4.45
N ILE A 40 -8.47 0.05 5.34
CA ILE A 40 -8.45 -0.23 6.77
C ILE A 40 -9.86 -0.59 7.25
N ASP A 41 -10.00 -1.81 7.75
CA ASP A 41 -11.21 -2.34 8.35
C ASP A 41 -11.04 -2.44 9.88
N ALA A 42 -11.81 -1.62 10.59
CA ALA A 42 -11.81 -1.58 12.06
C ALA A 42 -12.41 -2.83 12.68
N GLU A 43 -13.49 -3.33 12.08
CA GLU A 43 -14.36 -4.34 12.66
C GLU A 43 -13.63 -5.69 12.66
N ASN A 44 -12.95 -5.97 11.56
CA ASN A 44 -12.17 -7.20 11.39
C ASN A 44 -10.70 -7.03 11.80
N GLY A 45 -10.27 -5.81 12.12
CA GLY A 45 -8.87 -5.51 12.45
C GLY A 45 -7.91 -5.83 11.30
N THR A 46 -8.37 -5.69 10.05
CA THR A 46 -7.57 -5.99 8.86
C THR A 46 -7.12 -4.70 8.17
N CYS A 47 -5.98 -4.80 7.49
CA CYS A 47 -5.48 -3.74 6.64
C CYS A 47 -4.87 -4.35 5.40
N GLU A 48 -5.19 -3.74 4.27
CA GLU A 48 -4.66 -4.10 2.96
C GLU A 48 -3.95 -2.90 2.37
N VAL A 49 -2.80 -3.14 1.74
CA VAL A 49 -2.18 -2.20 0.81
C VAL A 49 -2.36 -2.78 -0.58
N ARG A 50 -3.11 -2.07 -1.42
CA ARG A 50 -3.42 -2.46 -2.80
C ARG A 50 -2.61 -1.60 -3.75
N GLU A 51 -2.01 -2.23 -4.74
CA GLU A 51 -1.17 -1.58 -5.73
C GLU A 51 -1.69 -1.93 -7.12
N GLU A 52 -2.10 -0.93 -7.91
CA GLU A 52 -2.44 -1.13 -9.31
C GLU A 52 -1.16 -1.21 -10.13
N LEU A 53 -0.99 -2.33 -10.82
CA LEU A 53 0.11 -2.62 -11.73
C LEU A 53 -0.40 -2.67 -13.16
N SER A 54 0.22 -1.90 -14.05
CA SER A 54 0.00 -1.98 -15.49
C SER A 54 1.25 -2.53 -16.19
N PHE A 55 1.07 -3.44 -17.14
CA PHE A 55 2.20 -4.04 -17.87
C PHE A 55 1.76 -4.51 -19.25
N GLU A 56 2.71 -4.58 -20.18
CA GLU A 56 2.46 -5.07 -21.53
C GLU A 56 2.58 -6.59 -21.59
N VAL A 57 1.60 -7.23 -22.22
CA VAL A 57 1.70 -8.65 -22.59
C VAL A 57 1.99 -8.71 -24.08
N PRO A 58 3.17 -9.19 -24.50
CA PRO A 58 3.61 -9.14 -25.90
C PRO A 58 2.63 -9.77 -26.90
N ILE A 59 1.84 -10.75 -26.46
CA ILE A 59 0.89 -11.49 -27.30
C ILE A 59 -0.47 -10.79 -27.39
N VAL A 60 -0.85 -10.00 -26.38
CA VAL A 60 -2.19 -9.41 -26.26
C VAL A 60 -2.24 -8.02 -26.91
N GLY A 61 -1.11 -7.32 -27.02
CA GLY A 61 -1.02 -6.00 -27.66
C GLY A 61 -1.74 -4.87 -26.91
N THR A 62 -2.38 -5.16 -25.78
CA THR A 62 -3.05 -4.19 -24.90
C THR A 62 -2.44 -4.26 -23.50
N PRO A 63 -2.18 -3.12 -22.82
CA PRO A 63 -1.73 -3.11 -21.44
C PRO A 63 -2.72 -3.82 -20.52
N MET A 64 -2.22 -4.77 -19.73
CA MET A 64 -3.01 -5.43 -18.69
C MET A 64 -2.87 -4.66 -17.38
N LYS A 65 -4.00 -4.47 -16.69
CA LYS A 65 -4.05 -3.93 -15.33
C LYS A 65 -4.39 -5.02 -14.33
N LYS A 66 -3.64 -5.09 -13.24
CA LYS A 66 -3.85 -6.05 -12.13
C LYS A 66 -3.56 -5.39 -10.80
N ILE A 67 -4.23 -5.87 -9.76
CA ILE A 67 -4.01 -5.40 -8.39
C ILE A 67 -3.13 -6.42 -7.65
N ALA A 68 -2.02 -5.94 -7.10
CA ALA A 68 -1.30 -6.65 -6.04
C ALA A 68 -1.88 -6.25 -4.69
N VAL A 69 -2.07 -7.21 -3.80
CA VAL A 69 -2.65 -6.97 -2.47
C VAL A 69 -1.70 -7.48 -1.41
N ALA A 70 -1.19 -6.59 -0.58
CA ALA A 70 -0.51 -6.93 0.65
C ALA A 70 -1.51 -6.89 1.80
N SER A 71 -1.87 -8.03 2.37
CA SER A 71 -2.87 -8.11 3.45
C SER A 71 -2.19 -8.40 4.79
N GLY A 72 -2.81 -7.91 5.87
CA GLY A 72 -2.30 -8.08 7.21
C GLY A 72 -3.30 -7.67 8.28
N THR A 73 -2.86 -7.72 9.53
CA THR A 73 -3.67 -7.38 10.69
C THR A 73 -3.20 -6.09 11.32
N ILE A 74 -4.12 -5.26 11.79
CA ILE A 74 -3.77 -4.12 12.62
C ILE A 74 -3.70 -4.60 14.06
N ARG A 75 -2.49 -4.55 14.65
CA ARG A 75 -2.22 -4.97 16.03
C ARG A 75 -2.54 -3.88 17.05
N ALA A 76 -2.41 -2.62 16.65
CA ALA A 76 -2.79 -1.48 17.46
C ALA A 76 -3.23 -0.34 16.53
N THR A 77 -4.43 0.17 16.77
CA THR A 77 -5.00 1.30 16.03
C THR A 77 -5.53 2.25 17.10
N SER A 78 -4.78 3.31 17.37
CA SER A 78 -5.33 4.50 18.02
C SER A 78 -5.49 5.59 16.96
N GLN A 79 -6.23 6.66 17.28
CA GLN A 79 -6.31 7.83 16.39
C GLN A 79 -4.93 8.43 16.05
N THR A 80 -3.92 8.17 16.88
CA THR A 80 -2.58 8.73 16.78
C THR A 80 -1.52 7.75 16.32
N ARG A 81 -1.81 6.44 16.26
CA ARG A 81 -0.82 5.42 15.90
C ARG A 81 -1.46 4.21 15.23
N GLN A 82 -0.83 3.80 14.13
CA GLN A 82 -1.16 2.60 13.39
C GLN A 82 0.00 1.61 13.49
N ALA A 83 -0.31 0.36 13.86
CA ALA A 83 0.61 -0.77 13.81
C ALA A 83 -0.01 -1.87 12.95
N TRP A 84 0.36 -1.90 11.69
CA TRP A 84 0.03 -2.93 10.71
C TRP A 84 1.10 -4.02 10.67
N ASP A 85 0.66 -5.27 10.72
CA ASP A 85 1.47 -6.47 10.59
C ASP A 85 1.11 -7.18 9.29
N PRO A 86 1.86 -6.93 8.19
CA PRO A 86 1.61 -7.57 6.90
C PRO A 86 1.94 -9.04 6.98
N LYS A 87 1.04 -9.88 6.47
CA LYS A 87 1.16 -11.35 6.51
C LYS A 87 1.55 -11.91 5.16
N GLU A 88 0.93 -11.39 4.11
CA GLU A 88 1.06 -11.94 2.76
C GLU A 88 0.99 -10.85 1.70
N VAL A 89 1.63 -11.11 0.56
CA VAL A 89 1.48 -10.39 -0.68
C VAL A 89 0.93 -11.36 -1.71
N GLN A 90 -0.22 -11.01 -2.28
CA GLN A 90 -0.87 -11.74 -3.35
C GLN A 90 -0.79 -10.94 -4.66
N PHE A 91 -0.43 -11.63 -5.73
CA PHE A 91 -0.51 -11.10 -7.09
C PHE A 91 -0.91 -12.22 -8.04
N TYR A 92 -2.07 -12.08 -8.66
CA TYR A 92 -2.67 -13.13 -9.49
C TYR A 92 -2.85 -14.45 -8.68
N PHE A 93 -2.35 -15.59 -9.18
CA PHE A 93 -2.37 -16.87 -8.45
C PHE A 93 -1.22 -17.03 -7.43
N PHE A 94 -0.27 -16.08 -7.41
CA PHE A 94 0.90 -16.16 -6.55
C PHE A 94 0.63 -15.50 -5.21
N LYS A 95 1.09 -16.16 -4.15
CA LYS A 95 0.97 -15.71 -2.76
C LYS A 95 2.28 -15.99 -2.03
N GLN A 96 2.85 -14.96 -1.42
CA GLN A 96 4.08 -15.06 -0.64
C GLN A 96 3.97 -14.36 0.70
N PHE A 97 4.77 -14.79 1.66
CA PHE A 97 4.86 -14.13 2.96
C PHE A 97 5.42 -12.72 2.83
N ALA A 98 4.84 -11.79 3.59
CA ALA A 98 5.20 -10.38 3.52
C ALA A 98 6.53 -10.03 4.22
N ASP A 99 7.11 -10.93 5.01
CA ASP A 99 8.36 -10.67 5.76
C ASP A 99 9.55 -10.30 4.85
N GLY A 100 9.57 -10.84 3.62
CA GLY A 100 10.58 -10.50 2.61
C GLY A 100 10.43 -9.10 1.99
N TRP A 101 9.26 -8.46 2.12
CA TRP A 101 8.93 -7.20 1.44
C TRP A 101 9.33 -5.99 2.27
N LYS A 102 10.60 -5.59 2.16
CA LYS A 102 11.17 -4.43 2.87
C LYS A 102 10.42 -3.12 2.61
N THR A 103 9.79 -2.97 1.45
CA THR A 103 8.96 -1.82 1.08
C THR A 103 7.73 -1.64 1.98
N LEU A 104 7.16 -2.74 2.49
CA LEU A 104 5.99 -2.70 3.36
C LEU A 104 6.29 -2.12 4.75
N ARG A 105 7.57 -2.08 5.15
CA ARG A 105 8.01 -1.51 6.44
C ARG A 105 7.64 -0.03 6.58
N ALA A 106 7.53 0.70 5.46
CA ALA A 106 7.10 2.10 5.45
C ALA A 106 5.63 2.29 5.91
N PHE A 107 4.86 1.22 5.96
CA PHE A 107 3.44 1.21 6.32
C PHE A 107 3.15 0.45 7.63
N GLN A 108 4.16 -0.25 8.21
CA GLN A 108 3.97 -1.13 9.36
C GLN A 108 3.69 -0.37 10.67
N ILE A 109 4.56 0.57 11.05
CA ILE A 109 4.39 1.31 12.31
C ILE A 109 4.49 2.78 11.96
N ALA A 110 3.40 3.50 12.14
CA ALA A 110 3.37 4.93 11.86
C ALA A 110 2.52 5.69 12.87
N ASP A 111 3.04 6.84 13.30
CA ASP A 111 2.23 7.85 13.98
C ASP A 111 1.32 8.51 12.95
N THR A 112 0.06 8.73 13.31
CA THR A 112 -0.97 9.25 12.40
C THR A 112 -1.44 10.61 12.87
N SER A 113 -1.62 11.52 11.92
CA SER A 113 -2.22 12.84 12.12
C SER A 113 -3.14 13.14 10.95
N PHE A 114 -4.16 13.97 11.19
CA PHE A 114 -5.13 14.36 10.17
C PHE A 114 -5.04 15.87 9.99
N LEU A 115 -5.03 16.33 8.74
CA LEU A 115 -5.19 17.75 8.44
C LEU A 115 -6.68 18.11 8.44
N ASP A 116 -7.49 17.23 7.84
CA ASP A 116 -8.95 17.27 7.79
C ASP A 116 -9.49 15.83 7.63
N GLU A 117 -10.78 15.69 7.30
CA GLU A 117 -11.42 14.38 7.10
C GLU A 117 -10.93 13.64 5.84
N SER A 118 -10.34 14.37 4.89
CA SER A 118 -9.88 13.88 3.59
C SER A 118 -8.38 13.61 3.54
N LEU A 119 -7.58 14.19 4.44
CA LEU A 119 -6.12 14.11 4.40
C LEU A 119 -5.55 13.53 5.69
N ARG A 120 -4.84 12.41 5.53
CA ARG A 120 -4.15 11.70 6.61
C ARG A 120 -2.65 11.66 6.34
N ILE A 121 -1.89 12.10 7.31
CA ILE A 121 -0.43 12.08 7.29
C ILE A 121 0.02 10.98 8.25
N THR A 122 0.88 10.08 7.77
CA THR A 122 1.51 9.06 8.62
C THR A 122 3.01 9.22 8.63
N ARG A 123 3.63 9.07 9.80
CA ARG A 123 5.08 9.11 9.98
C ARG A 123 5.59 7.76 10.47
N GLY A 124 6.28 7.04 9.61
CA GLY A 124 6.86 5.73 9.89
C GLY A 124 8.05 5.78 10.84
N GLN A 125 8.39 4.62 11.42
CA GLN A 125 9.53 4.48 12.36
C GLN A 125 10.89 4.90 11.81
N THR A 126 11.09 4.89 10.49
CA THR A 126 12.33 5.35 9.85
C THR A 126 12.32 6.85 9.51
N GLY A 127 11.34 7.60 10.03
CA GLY A 127 11.13 9.00 9.70
C GLY A 127 10.52 9.22 8.31
N SER A 128 10.11 8.14 7.62
CA SER A 128 9.33 8.26 6.39
C SER A 128 7.99 8.93 6.68
N VAL A 129 7.55 9.79 5.78
CA VAL A 129 6.26 10.48 5.83
C VAL A 129 5.46 10.01 4.63
N ASN A 130 4.23 9.60 4.87
CA ASN A 130 3.26 9.28 3.84
C ASN A 130 2.07 10.22 3.98
N VAL A 131 1.58 10.75 2.88
CA VAL A 131 0.35 11.55 2.83
C VAL A 131 -0.67 10.76 2.04
N PHE A 132 -1.85 10.59 2.62
CA PHE A 132 -2.95 9.87 2.03
C PHE A 132 -4.17 10.76 1.86
N GLY A 133 -4.84 10.64 0.72
CA GLY A 133 -6.16 11.18 0.46
C GLY A 133 -7.22 10.12 0.72
N LYS A 134 -8.31 10.49 1.40
CA LYS A 134 -9.45 9.61 1.60
C LYS A 134 -10.13 9.36 0.24
N ARG A 135 -10.47 8.11 -0.02
CA ARG A 135 -11.31 7.70 -1.13
C ARG A 135 -12.72 7.53 -0.59
N ASP A 136 -13.67 8.20 -1.24
CA ASP A 136 -15.06 7.85 -1.09
C ASP A 136 -15.25 6.52 -1.85
N ASP A 137 -15.81 5.52 -1.18
CA ASP A 137 -16.17 4.27 -1.82
C ASP A 137 -17.42 4.57 -2.68
N ASP A 138 -17.26 4.64 -4.01
CA ASP A 138 -18.38 4.70 -4.98
C ASP A 138 -19.20 3.40 -4.97
#